data_AF-A0A2N0M8W1-F1
#
_entry.id   AF-A0A2N0M8W1-F1
#
_cell.length_a   1.000
_cell.length_b   1.000
_cell.length_c   1.000
_cell.angle_alpha   90.00
_cell.angle_beta   90.00
_cell.angle_gamma   90.00
#
_symmetry.space_group_name_H-M   'P 1'
#
loop_
_entity.id
_entity.type
_entity.pdbx_description
1 polymer ?
#
loop_
_entity_poly.entity_id
_entity_poly.type
_entity_poly.pdbx_seq_one_letter_code
_entity_poly.pdbx_strand_id
1 'polypeptide(L)' 'MAGWGFSLDHDRVLEILRQPEDVLPGYRGRSIAQSTLDDMHLLRLVYEEDGEILVVTMYAC' A
#
# COMPACT_ATOMS: atom_id res chain seq x y z
N MET A 1 -22.10 0.98 -1.27
CA MET A 1 -20.80 0.87 -0.59
C MET A 1 -20.56 -0.60 -0.27
N ALA A 2 -19.68 -1.27 -1.00
CA ALA A 2 -19.20 -2.57 -0.57
C ALA A 2 -18.27 -2.30 0.62
N GLY A 3 -18.72 -2.65 1.83
CA GLY A 3 -17.97 -2.39 3.06
C GLY A 3 -16.87 -3.43 3.21
N TRP A 4 -15.62 -3.02 3.05
CA TRP A 4 -14.45 -3.89 3.21
C TRP A 4 -14.04 -4.07 4.69
N GLY A 5 -14.77 -3.46 5.64
CA GLY A 5 -14.49 -3.56 7.08
C GLY A 5 -13.49 -2.54 7.62
N PHE A 6 -12.81 -1.79 6.74
CA PHE A 6 -11.88 -0.72 7.09
C PHE A 6 -12.20 0.57 6.34
N SER A 7 -11.66 1.69 6.84
CA SER A 7 -11.67 2.98 6.15
C SER A 7 -10.25 3.32 5.72
N LEU A 8 -10.09 3.69 4.45
CA LEU A 8 -8.82 4.12 3.89
C LEU A 8 -9.06 5.45 3.18
N ASP A 9 -8.41 6.51 3.66
CA ASP A 9 -8.40 7.80 2.98
C ASP A 9 -7.10 7.99 2.17
N HIS A 10 -7.11 9.03 1.33
CA HIS A 10 -5.99 9.33 0.44
C HIS A 10 -4.73 9.71 1.21
N ASP A 11 -4.87 10.44 2.32
CA ASP A 11 -3.73 10.93 3.10
C ASP A 11 -2.99 9.79 3.77
N ARG A 12 -3.71 8.76 4.25
CA ARG A 12 -3.14 7.55 4.83
C ARG A 12 -2.35 6.74 3.80
N VAL A 13 -2.85 6.66 2.56
CA VAL A 13 -2.11 6.01 1.47
C VAL A 13 -0.81 6.77 1.17
N LEU A 14 -0.85 8.10 1.12
CA LEU A 14 0.34 8.93 0.89
C LEU A 14 1.36 8.82 2.02
N GLU A 15 0.91 8.73 3.27
CA GLU A 15 1.78 8.52 4.43
C GLU A 15 2.55 7.20 4.30
N ILE A 16 1.86 6.11 3.98
CA ILE A 16 2.45 4.77 3.81
C ILE A 16 3.44 4.75 2.64
N LEU A 17 3.18 5.50 1.56
CA LEU A 17 4.13 5.62 0.46
C LEU A 17 5.40 6.40 0.84
N ARG A 18 5.28 7.41 1.71
CA ARG A 18 6.42 8.23 2.15
C ARG A 18 7.25 7.55 3.24
N GLN A 19 6.58 6.82 4.13
CA GLN A 19 7.17 6.17 5.31
C GLN A 19 6.57 4.77 5.50
N PRO A 20 6.85 3.83 4.59
CA PRO A 20 6.39 2.46 4.75
C PRO A 20 7.10 1.80 5.94
N GLU A 21 6.41 0.86 6.59
CA GLU A 21 7.03 0.04 7.64
C GLU A 21 8.13 -0.84 7.04
N ASP A 22 7.87 -1.37 5.85
CA ASP A 22 8.82 -2.15 5.06
C ASP A 22 8.66 -1.87 3.56
N VAL A 23 9.77 -1.97 2.83
CA VAL A 23 9.78 -2.00 1.36
C VAL A 23 10.33 -3.34 0.91
N LEU A 24 9.50 -4.09 0.18
CA LEU A 24 9.87 -5.39 -0.38
C LEU A 24 10.11 -5.28 -1.89
N PRO A 25 11.06 -6.05 -2.44
CA PRO A 25 11.21 -6.15 -3.88
C PRO A 25 10.01 -6.88 -4.49
N GLY A 26 9.39 -6.25 -5.49
CA GLY A 26 8.31 -6.79 -6.30
C GLY A 26 8.81 -7.40 -7.62
N TYR A 27 7.89 -7.99 -8.38
CA TYR A 27 8.20 -8.63 -9.66
C TYR A 27 8.51 -7.59 -10.75
N ARG A 28 9.57 -7.79 -11.54
CA ARG A 28 10.01 -6.89 -12.64
C ARG A 28 10.41 -5.48 -12.21
N GLY A 29 11.12 -5.33 -11.08
CA GLY A 29 11.66 -4.01 -10.67
C GLY A 29 10.66 -3.11 -9.96
N ARG A 30 9.44 -3.60 -9.69
CA ARG A 30 8.49 -2.96 -8.79
C ARG A 30 8.97 -3.01 -7.36
N SER A 31 8.59 -2.02 -6.57
CA SER A 31 8.70 -2.01 -5.12
C SER A 31 7.34 -2.23 -4.49
N ILE A 32 7.30 -2.80 -3.29
CA ILE A 32 6.08 -3.01 -2.52
C ILE A 32 6.27 -2.35 -1.15
N ALA A 33 5.63 -1.21 -0.96
CA ALA A 33 5.49 -0.60 0.36
C ALA A 33 4.43 -1.37 1.14
N GLN A 34 4.73 -1.77 2.37
CA GLN A 34 3.76 -2.41 3.25
C GLN A 34 3.68 -1.66 4.59
N SER A 35 2.46 -1.51 5.10
CA SER A 35 2.17 -0.98 6.43
C SER A 35 0.89 -1.55 6.98
N THR A 36 0.86 -1.74 8.29
CA THR A 36 -0.33 -2.17 9.03
C THR A 36 -1.41 -1.06 8.96
N LEU A 37 -2.63 -1.43 8.54
CA LEU A 37 -3.76 -0.51 8.49
C LEU A 37 -4.53 -0.51 9.81
N ASP A 38 -4.78 -1.69 10.36
CA ASP A 38 -5.33 -1.93 11.69
C ASP A 38 -4.92 -3.33 12.18
N ASP A 39 -5.43 -3.77 13.33
CA ASP A 39 -5.08 -5.05 13.95
C ASP A 39 -5.38 -6.29 13.06
N MET A 40 -6.20 -6.13 12.03
CA MET A 40 -6.62 -7.20 11.14
C MET A 40 -6.06 -7.04 9.73
N HIS A 41 -5.84 -5.82 9.25
CA HIS A 41 -5.55 -5.54 7.86
C HIS A 41 -4.12 -5.02 7.62
N LEU A 42 -3.45 -5.58 6.61
CA LEU A 42 -2.17 -5.09 6.09
C LEU A 42 -2.37 -4.42 4.73
N LEU A 43 -1.95 -3.16 4.59
CA LEU A 43 -1.94 -2.50 3.29
C LEU A 43 -0.63 -2.78 2.56
N ARG A 44 -0.72 -3.26 1.32
CA ARG A 44 0.42 -3.38 0.40
C ARG A 44 0.19 -2.47 -0.79
N LEU A 45 1.18 -1.64 -1.09
CA LEU A 45 1.18 -0.71 -2.21
C LEU A 45 2.34 -1.11 -3.12
N VAL A 46 2.01 -1.73 -4.26
CA VAL A 46 2.99 -2.01 -5.31
C VAL A 46 3.17 -0.74 -6.13
N TYR A 47 4.39 -0.29 -6.40
CA TYR A 47 4.73 0.90 -7.19
C TYR A 47 6.01 0.69 -8.02
N GLU A 48 6.22 1.56 -9.00
CA GLU A 48 7.47 1.68 -9.78
C GLU A 48 8.06 3.07 -9.54
N GLU A 49 9.38 3.16 -9.38
CA GLU A 49 10.07 4.46 -9.21
C GLU A 49 10.44 5.07 -10.58
N ASP A 50 9.43 5.31 -11.43
CA ASP A 50 9.61 5.98 -12.72
C ASP A 50 9.00 7.41 -12.71
N GLY A 51 9.04 8.07 -11.53
CA GLY A 51 8.58 9.45 -11.32
C GLY A 51 7.10 9.60 -10.92
N GLU A 52 6.27 8.56 -11.07
CA GLU A 52 4.87 8.53 -10.63
C GLU A 52 4.58 7.24 -9.86
N ILE A 53 3.97 7.35 -8.67
CA ILE A 53 3.62 6.20 -7.83
C ILE A 53 2.29 5.62 -8.29
N LEU A 54 2.33 4.48 -8.99
CA LEU A 54 1.13 3.72 -9.39
C LEU A 54 0.80 2.66 -8.33
N VAL A 55 -0.27 2.83 -7.55
CA VAL A 55 -0.75 1.83 -6.59
C VAL A 55 -1.56 0.74 -7.30
N VAL A 56 -1.05 -0.50 -7.32
CA VAL A 56 -1.64 -1.57 -8.15
C VAL A 56 -2.71 -2.42 -7.45
N THR A 57 -2.52 -2.83 -6.19
CA THR A 57 -3.43 -3.80 -5.54
C THR A 57 -3.41 -3.72 -4.02
N MET A 58 -4.58 -3.66 -3.39
CA MET A 58 -4.78 -3.81 -1.94
C MET A 58 -5.29 -5.23 -1.61
N TYR A 59 -4.72 -5.86 -0.60
CA TYR A 59 -5.22 -7.13 -0.05
C TYR A 59 -5.68 -6.90 1.40
N ALA A 60 -6.97 -7.03 1.65
CA ALA A 60 -7.48 -7.23 3.01
C ALA A 60 -7.27 -8.72 3.34
N CYS A 61 -6.34 -9.02 4.25
CA CYS A 61 -6.22 -10.35 4.83
C CYS A 61 -6.91 -10.36 6.20
#